data_AF-A0A502M5R7-F1
#
_entry.id   AF-A0A502M5R7-F1
#
_cell.length_a   1.000
_cell.length_b   1.000
_cell.length_c   1.000
_cell.angle_alpha   90.00
_cell.angle_beta   90.00
_cell.angle_gamma   90.00
#
_symmetry.space_group_name_H-M   'P 1'
#
loop_
_entity.id
_entity.type
_entity.pdbx_description
1 polymer ?
#
loop_
_entity_poly.entity_id
_entity_poly.type
_entity_poly.pdbx_seq_one_letter_code
_entity_poly.pdbx_strand_id
1 'polypeptide(L)'
;MKLSKSMLIKSSVLVSVLVTPLVAISCNFNAQQKSPNENKSLIGRGSLSKGSGILLTPSQLDQIKKQFSFSLTESGAEMPMKEINKVVTKLINQYGSNEKNSVYSMTRNKEFKKYFSLVLPEIKKISSSHNLDLGIKVDSDKKIPVIFYRVVCLDRPGFPTEAEGEVLLDVS
;
A
#
# COMPACT_ATOMS: atom_id res chain seq x y z
N MET A 1 32.43 -31.57 -55.73
CA MET A 1 33.68 -31.12 -55.07
C MET A 1 33.59 -29.63 -54.75
N LYS A 2 34.11 -29.25 -53.57
CA LYS A 2 34.47 -27.90 -53.09
C LYS A 2 33.37 -26.95 -52.55
N LEU A 3 33.18 -27.10 -51.23
CA LEU A 3 33.10 -26.08 -50.16
C LEU A 3 33.28 -24.61 -50.54
N SER A 4 32.40 -23.75 -50.01
CA SER A 4 32.82 -22.71 -49.06
C SER A 4 31.68 -22.34 -48.11
N LYS A 5 31.96 -22.49 -46.81
CA LYS A 5 31.12 -22.00 -45.71
C LYS A 5 31.55 -20.57 -45.42
N SER A 6 30.66 -19.58 -45.50
CA SER A 6 30.89 -18.26 -44.90
C SER A 6 29.98 -18.11 -43.67
N MET A 7 30.57 -18.35 -42.51
CA MET A 7 29.94 -18.16 -41.20
C MET A 7 30.08 -16.67 -40.83
N LEU A 8 28.99 -15.92 -40.78
CA LEU A 8 28.96 -14.55 -40.25
C LEU A 8 28.18 -14.57 -38.94
N ILE A 9 28.93 -14.66 -37.84
CA ILE A 9 28.41 -14.51 -36.48
C ILE A 9 28.20 -13.00 -36.27
N LYS A 10 26.94 -12.54 -36.37
CA LYS A 10 26.56 -11.19 -35.95
C LYS A 10 26.19 -11.24 -34.47
N SER A 11 27.15 -10.91 -33.61
CA SER A 11 26.92 -10.62 -32.20
C SER A 11 26.16 -9.30 -32.08
N SER A 12 24.90 -9.34 -31.65
CA SER A 12 24.13 -8.15 -31.29
C SER A 12 24.05 -8.11 -29.78
N VAL A 13 24.85 -7.23 -29.17
CA VAL A 13 24.78 -6.93 -27.74
C VAL A 13 23.47 -6.18 -27.49
N LEU A 14 22.53 -6.83 -26.83
CA LEU A 14 21.30 -6.21 -26.36
C LEU A 14 21.62 -5.40 -25.10
N VAL A 15 21.72 -4.07 -25.23
CA VAL A 15 21.81 -3.17 -24.07
C VAL A 15 20.40 -2.96 -23.54
N SER A 16 20.05 -3.65 -22.46
CA SER A 16 18.81 -3.45 -21.72
C SER A 16 18.89 -2.12 -20.97
N VAL A 17 18.35 -1.04 -21.53
CA VAL A 17 18.17 0.22 -20.80
C VAL A 17 16.95 0.03 -19.89
N LEU A 18 17.19 -0.09 -18.59
CA LEU A 18 16.15 -0.06 -17.56
C LEU A 18 15.53 1.35 -17.54
N VAL A 19 14.40 1.51 -18.21
CA VAL A 19 13.56 2.71 -18.10
C VAL A 19 12.66 2.52 -16.89
N THR A 20 13.05 3.08 -15.74
CA THR A 20 12.16 3.16 -14.59
C THR A 20 11.18 4.32 -14.78
N PRO A 21 9.87 4.11 -14.61
CA PRO A 21 8.92 5.22 -14.64
C PRO A 21 9.14 6.10 -13.42
N LEU A 22 9.55 7.35 -13.65
CA LEU A 22 9.49 8.42 -12.66
C LEU A 22 8.02 8.74 -12.40
N VAL A 23 7.46 8.13 -11.36
CA VAL A 23 6.17 8.55 -10.82
C VAL A 23 6.42 9.81 -10.00
N ALA A 24 6.10 10.97 -10.58
CA ALA A 24 6.07 12.23 -9.83
C ALA A 24 4.85 12.21 -8.89
N ILE A 25 5.09 12.02 -7.60
CA ILE A 25 4.09 12.27 -6.56
C ILE A 25 4.13 13.78 -6.27
N SER A 26 3.16 14.52 -6.80
CA SER A 26 2.98 15.92 -6.40
C SER A 26 2.41 15.95 -4.97
N CYS A 27 3.26 16.18 -3.99
CA CYS A 27 2.80 16.56 -2.65
C CYS A 27 2.21 17.96 -2.73
N ASN A 28 0.88 18.09 -2.65
CA ASN A 28 0.22 19.38 -2.51
C ASN A 28 0.41 19.87 -1.06
N PHE A 29 1.57 20.45 -0.76
CA PHE A 29 1.78 21.22 0.46
C PHE A 29 0.99 22.52 0.33
N ASN A 30 -0.23 22.53 0.88
CA ASN A 30 -0.89 23.78 1.24
C ASN A 30 -0.09 24.43 2.39
N ALA A 31 1.03 25.06 2.04
CA ALA A 31 1.63 26.09 2.86
C ALA A 31 0.70 27.31 2.75
N GLN A 32 -0.18 27.50 3.74
CA GLN A 32 -0.78 28.80 3.96
C GLN A 32 0.35 29.80 4.27
N GLN A 33 0.81 30.50 3.23
CA GLN A 33 1.51 31.77 3.40
C GLN A 33 0.53 32.73 4.07
N LYS A 34 0.74 33.01 5.36
CA LYS A 34 0.18 34.21 6.00
C LYS A 34 1.29 35.25 6.07
N SER A 35 0.98 36.41 5.50
CA SER A 35 1.79 37.63 5.41
C SER A 35 2.40 38.07 6.76
N PRO A 36 3.52 38.80 6.77
CA PRO A 36 4.26 39.11 7.99
C PRO A 36 3.62 40.30 8.71
N ASN A 37 3.42 40.17 10.02
CA ASN A 37 3.29 41.35 10.87
C ASN A 37 4.21 41.18 12.07
N GLU A 38 5.22 42.03 12.12
CA GLU A 38 6.16 42.13 13.23
C GLU A 38 5.45 42.69 14.46
N ASN A 39 5.59 42.03 15.60
CA ASN A 39 5.87 42.72 16.86
C ASN A 39 6.45 41.76 17.91
N LYS A 40 7.40 42.30 18.66
CA LYS A 40 8.42 41.63 19.46
C LYS A 40 7.91 41.25 20.86
N SER A 41 8.49 40.16 21.38
CA SER A 41 8.85 39.93 22.78
C SER A 41 7.74 39.59 23.79
N LEU A 42 7.80 38.39 24.38
CA LEU A 42 8.30 38.17 25.75
C LEU A 42 8.21 36.69 26.14
N ILE A 43 9.21 36.28 26.92
CA ILE A 43 9.46 34.94 27.43
C ILE A 43 8.25 34.45 28.24
N GLY A 44 7.61 33.40 27.75
CA GLY A 44 6.63 32.60 28.49
C GLY A 44 7.05 31.14 28.47
N ARG A 45 7.84 30.71 29.46
CA ARG A 45 7.97 29.29 29.81
C ARG A 45 6.61 28.82 30.33
N GLY A 46 5.80 28.28 29.43
CA GLY A 46 4.48 27.75 29.72
C GLY A 46 4.10 26.66 28.74
N SER A 47 4.46 25.42 29.08
CA SER A 47 3.84 24.16 28.64
C SER A 47 3.27 24.10 27.20
N LEU A 48 4.14 23.82 26.23
CA LEU A 48 3.73 23.29 24.91
C LEU A 48 4.56 22.05 24.58
N SER A 49 4.13 20.91 25.11
CA SER A 49 4.51 19.61 24.53
C SER A 49 3.35 18.62 24.69
N LYS A 50 2.15 19.09 24.33
CA LYS A 50 1.04 18.20 24.01
C LYS A 50 1.26 17.75 22.56
N GLY A 51 1.91 16.58 22.42
CA GLY A 51 2.20 15.83 21.20
C GLY A 51 2.03 16.58 19.88
N SER A 52 3.12 17.14 19.35
CA SER A 52 3.18 17.40 17.92
C SER A 52 3.12 16.03 17.23
N GLY A 53 1.93 15.59 16.81
CA GLY A 53 1.77 14.36 16.03
C GLY A 53 2.63 14.48 14.78
N ILE A 54 3.81 13.85 14.81
CA ILE A 54 4.81 13.89 13.75
C ILE A 54 4.19 13.18 12.55
N LEU A 55 4.01 13.91 11.44
CA LEU A 55 3.58 13.32 10.17
C LEU A 55 4.62 12.30 9.73
N LEU A 56 4.18 11.23 9.08
CA LEU A 56 5.10 10.32 8.41
C LEU A 56 5.79 11.04 7.25
N THR A 57 7.08 10.80 7.10
CA THR A 57 7.83 11.28 5.94
C THR A 57 7.43 10.49 4.69
N PRO A 58 7.65 11.04 3.48
CA PRO A 58 7.40 10.30 2.24
C PRO A 58 8.12 8.95 2.18
N SER A 59 9.34 8.85 2.71
CA SER A 59 10.09 7.58 2.76
C SER A 59 9.46 6.55 3.69
N GLN A 60 8.90 6.98 4.84
CA GLN A 60 8.16 6.09 5.73
C GLN A 60 6.87 5.58 5.08
N LEU A 61 6.15 6.45 4.36
CA LEU A 61 4.95 6.06 3.61
C LEU A 61 5.29 5.09 2.47
N ASP A 62 6.38 5.32 1.74
CA ASP A 62 6.85 4.40 0.70
C ASP A 62 7.27 3.03 1.28
N GLN A 63 7.92 3.04 2.45
CA GLN A 63 8.25 1.80 3.16
C GLN A 63 7.00 1.00 3.55
N ILE A 64 5.95 1.67 4.06
CA ILE A 64 4.66 1.03 4.37
C ILE A 64 4.10 0.36 3.11
N LYS A 65 4.10 1.08 1.99
CA LYS A 65 3.57 0.57 0.71
C LYS A 65 4.34 -0.65 0.21
N LYS A 66 5.67 -0.64 0.31
CA LYS A 66 6.54 -1.75 -0.18
C LYS A 66 6.44 -3.02 0.66
N GLN A 67 6.00 -2.93 1.91
CA GLN A 67 5.86 -4.10 2.78
C GLN A 67 4.54 -4.85 2.58
N PHE A 68 3.55 -4.24 1.91
CA PHE A 68 2.32 -4.94 1.57
C PHE A 68 2.56 -5.99 0.49
N SER A 69 2.03 -7.19 0.72
CA SER A 69 1.89 -8.20 -0.32
C SER A 69 0.54 -8.89 -0.18
N PHE A 70 -0.19 -9.01 -1.28
CA PHE A 70 -1.46 -9.73 -1.34
C PHE A 70 -1.44 -10.64 -2.56
N SER A 71 -1.37 -11.94 -2.33
CA SER A 71 -1.22 -12.93 -3.40
C SER A 71 -2.09 -14.16 -3.15
N LEU A 72 -2.24 -15.00 -4.18
CA LEU A 72 -2.79 -16.33 -4.01
C LEU A 72 -1.78 -17.27 -3.33
N THR A 73 -2.30 -18.27 -2.62
CA THR A 73 -1.53 -19.46 -2.25
C THR A 73 -1.51 -20.45 -3.41
N GLU A 74 -0.75 -21.55 -3.30
CA GLU A 74 -0.78 -22.65 -4.27
C GLU A 74 -2.22 -23.15 -4.52
N SER A 75 -2.99 -23.42 -3.47
CA SER A 75 -4.40 -23.85 -3.62
C SER A 75 -5.30 -22.75 -4.20
N GLY A 76 -4.98 -21.48 -3.98
CA GLY A 76 -5.71 -20.37 -4.58
C GLY A 76 -5.44 -20.24 -6.09
N ALA A 77 -4.19 -20.46 -6.51
CA ALA A 77 -3.77 -20.37 -7.91
C ALA A 77 -4.41 -21.45 -8.80
N GLU A 78 -4.76 -22.61 -8.23
CA GLU A 78 -5.48 -23.68 -8.93
C GLU A 78 -6.97 -23.36 -9.18
N MET A 79 -7.52 -22.34 -8.51
CA MET A 79 -8.94 -22.00 -8.62
C MET A 79 -9.21 -20.97 -9.72
N PRO A 80 -10.34 -21.11 -10.46
CA PRO A 80 -10.78 -20.05 -11.34
C PRO A 80 -11.02 -18.75 -10.57
N MET A 81 -10.60 -17.61 -11.13
CA MET A 81 -10.75 -16.29 -10.49
C MET A 81 -12.20 -15.98 -10.07
N LYS A 82 -13.19 -16.51 -10.80
CA LYS A 82 -14.61 -16.40 -10.43
C LYS A 82 -14.92 -17.04 -9.08
N GLU A 83 -14.32 -18.20 -8.78
CA GLU A 83 -14.50 -18.87 -7.49
C GLU A 83 -13.71 -18.17 -6.39
N ILE A 84 -12.51 -17.65 -6.69
CA ILE A 84 -11.75 -16.77 -5.79
C ILE A 84 -12.60 -15.55 -5.38
N ASN A 85 -13.24 -14.89 -6.34
CA ASN A 85 -14.11 -13.74 -6.08
C ASN A 85 -15.33 -14.10 -5.23
N LYS A 86 -15.90 -15.30 -5.41
CA LYS A 86 -17.01 -15.78 -4.56
C LYS A 86 -16.54 -15.99 -3.12
N VAL A 87 -15.36 -16.58 -2.91
CA VAL A 87 -14.78 -16.75 -1.57
C VAL A 87 -14.60 -15.39 -0.90
N VAL A 88 -14.00 -14.41 -1.59
CA VAL A 88 -13.81 -13.06 -1.03
C VAL A 88 -15.15 -12.40 -0.72
N THR A 89 -16.13 -12.49 -1.63
CA THR A 89 -17.46 -11.92 -1.42
C THR A 89 -18.16 -12.55 -0.21
N LYS A 90 -18.05 -13.87 -0.04
CA LYS A 90 -18.58 -14.59 1.12
C LYS A 90 -17.92 -14.11 2.42
N LEU A 91 -16.60 -13.96 2.43
CA LEU A 91 -15.87 -13.45 3.60
C LEU A 91 -16.24 -12.00 3.91
N ILE A 92 -16.38 -11.15 2.89
CA ILE A 92 -16.89 -9.77 3.03
C ILE A 92 -18.28 -9.77 3.68
N ASN A 93 -19.19 -10.63 3.23
CA ASN A 93 -20.53 -10.69 3.81
C ASN A 93 -20.53 -11.20 5.26
N GLN A 94 -19.54 -12.02 5.65
CA GLN A 94 -19.41 -12.54 7.01
C GLN A 94 -18.84 -11.52 8.00
N TYR A 95 -17.88 -10.69 7.58
CA TYR A 95 -17.13 -9.78 8.47
C TYR A 95 -17.36 -8.29 8.18
N GLY A 96 -18.13 -7.95 7.14
CA GLY A 96 -18.33 -6.58 6.64
C GLY A 96 -17.16 -6.09 5.78
N SER A 97 -17.45 -5.33 4.72
CA SER A 97 -16.42 -4.70 3.86
C SER A 97 -15.80 -3.45 4.46
N ASN A 98 -16.55 -2.73 5.30
CA ASN A 98 -16.22 -1.40 5.81
C ASN A 98 -16.06 -1.36 7.34
N GLU A 99 -16.17 -2.49 8.02
CA GLU A 99 -15.96 -2.54 9.46
C GLU A 99 -14.47 -2.40 9.78
N LYS A 100 -14.15 -1.52 10.73
CA LYS A 100 -12.81 -1.45 11.31
C LYS A 100 -12.42 -2.85 11.77
N ASN A 101 -11.26 -3.32 11.31
CA ASN A 101 -10.70 -4.64 11.61
C ASN A 101 -11.32 -5.86 10.91
N SER A 102 -12.23 -5.66 9.95
CA SER A 102 -12.78 -6.76 9.15
C SER A 102 -11.68 -7.57 8.46
N VAL A 103 -10.74 -6.92 7.75
CA VAL A 103 -9.60 -7.61 7.10
C VAL A 103 -8.68 -8.29 8.11
N TYR A 104 -8.39 -7.66 9.25
CA TYR A 104 -7.61 -8.29 10.32
C TYR A 104 -8.28 -9.55 10.88
N SER A 105 -9.62 -9.60 10.86
CA SER A 105 -10.39 -10.78 11.28
C SER A 105 -10.45 -11.83 10.18
N MET A 106 -10.65 -11.41 8.92
CA MET A 106 -10.65 -12.27 7.75
C MET A 106 -9.32 -13.03 7.59
N THR A 107 -8.18 -12.37 7.81
CA THR A 107 -6.86 -13.04 7.72
C THR A 107 -6.66 -14.16 8.72
N ARG A 108 -7.47 -14.23 9.78
CA ARG A 108 -7.46 -15.34 10.75
C ARG A 108 -8.36 -16.49 10.33
N ASN A 109 -9.28 -16.28 9.39
CA ASN A 109 -10.20 -17.28 8.88
C ASN A 109 -9.45 -18.38 8.11
N LYS A 110 -9.83 -19.65 8.33
CA LYS A 110 -9.20 -20.81 7.68
C LYS A 110 -9.37 -20.79 6.16
N GLU A 111 -10.54 -20.39 5.67
CA GLU A 111 -10.84 -20.29 4.24
C GLU A 111 -10.02 -19.19 3.59
N PHE A 112 -9.85 -18.04 4.26
CA PHE A 112 -8.96 -16.99 3.77
C PHE A 112 -7.51 -17.50 3.64
N LYS A 113 -6.96 -18.06 4.72
CA LYS A 113 -5.57 -18.58 4.74
C LYS A 113 -5.34 -19.72 3.74
N LYS A 114 -6.39 -20.45 3.37
CA LYS A 114 -6.29 -21.53 2.39
C LYS A 114 -5.96 -21.00 1.00
N TYR A 115 -6.54 -19.86 0.62
CA TYR A 115 -6.48 -19.36 -0.76
C TYR A 115 -5.66 -18.07 -0.94
N PHE A 116 -5.41 -17.33 0.14
CA PHE A 116 -4.75 -16.04 0.11
C PHE A 116 -3.56 -15.97 1.06
N SER A 117 -2.50 -15.31 0.61
CA SER A 117 -1.39 -14.84 1.44
C SER A 117 -1.47 -13.33 1.54
N LEU A 118 -1.42 -12.81 2.77
CA LEU A 118 -1.40 -11.37 3.03
C LEU A 118 -0.28 -11.06 4.01
N VAL A 119 0.66 -10.23 3.57
CA VAL A 119 1.69 -9.61 4.40
C VAL A 119 1.29 -8.16 4.61
N LEU A 120 1.11 -7.79 5.88
CA LEU A 120 0.79 -6.42 6.28
C LEU A 120 2.05 -5.70 6.77
N PRO A 121 2.18 -4.39 6.50
CA PRO A 121 3.28 -3.60 7.01
C PRO A 121 3.22 -3.52 8.54
N GLU A 122 4.38 -3.56 9.16
CA GLU A 122 4.51 -3.42 10.61
C GLU A 122 4.53 -1.94 11.01
N ILE A 123 3.39 -1.27 10.87
CA ILE A 123 3.30 0.20 11.07
C ILE A 123 3.81 0.66 12.43
N LYS A 124 3.67 -0.17 13.48
CA LYS A 124 4.15 0.13 14.83
C LYS A 124 5.68 0.15 14.96
N LYS A 125 6.43 -0.47 14.02
CA LYS A 125 7.88 -0.31 13.91
C LYS A 125 8.30 1.02 13.28
N ILE A 126 7.40 1.66 12.53
CA ILE A 126 7.64 2.93 11.84
C ILE A 126 7.16 4.10 12.70
N SER A 127 5.97 3.97 13.31
CA SER A 127 5.40 4.98 14.19
C SER A 127 4.39 4.36 15.17
N SER A 128 4.51 4.72 16.45
CA SER A 128 3.56 4.32 17.50
C SER A 128 2.21 5.04 17.37
N SER A 129 2.22 6.25 16.82
CA SER A 129 1.06 7.13 16.68
C SER A 129 0.27 6.94 15.39
N HIS A 130 0.62 5.95 14.56
CA HIS A 130 -0.12 5.65 13.34
C HIS A 130 -0.75 4.26 13.38
N ASN A 131 -1.90 4.13 12.72
CA ASN A 131 -2.57 2.86 12.46
C ASN A 131 -2.85 2.68 10.97
N LEU A 132 -3.09 1.43 10.60
CA LEU A 132 -3.45 1.03 9.26
C LEU A 132 -4.91 0.56 9.27
N ASP A 133 -5.78 1.33 8.65
CA ASP A 133 -7.16 0.94 8.40
C ASP A 133 -7.21 0.19 7.08
N LEU A 134 -7.88 -0.97 7.07
CA LEU A 134 -7.93 -1.87 5.93
C LEU A 134 -9.37 -2.19 5.56
N GLY A 135 -9.62 -2.39 4.28
CA GLY A 135 -10.78 -3.11 3.81
C GLY A 135 -10.50 -3.86 2.52
N ILE A 136 -11.48 -4.65 2.07
CA ILE A 136 -11.33 -5.52 0.91
C ILE A 136 -12.60 -5.48 0.05
N LYS A 137 -12.42 -5.50 -1.26
CA LYS A 137 -13.50 -5.56 -2.26
C LYS A 137 -13.09 -6.46 -3.43
N VAL A 138 -14.06 -6.82 -4.26
CA VAL A 138 -13.78 -7.31 -5.62
C VAL A 138 -13.91 -6.11 -6.56
N ASP A 139 -12.85 -5.79 -7.28
CA ASP A 139 -12.84 -4.68 -8.22
C ASP A 139 -13.78 -4.96 -9.41
N SER A 140 -14.62 -4.00 -9.75
CA SER A 140 -15.64 -4.16 -10.79
C SER A 140 -15.04 -4.31 -12.17
N ASP A 141 -13.87 -3.72 -12.42
CA ASP A 141 -13.31 -3.59 -13.76
C ASP A 141 -12.28 -4.69 -13.99
N LYS A 142 -11.37 -4.86 -13.04
CA LYS A 142 -10.30 -5.88 -13.07
C LYS A 142 -10.82 -7.27 -12.72
N LYS A 143 -12.01 -7.37 -12.10
CA LYS A 143 -12.62 -8.63 -11.65
C LYS A 143 -11.70 -9.46 -10.75
N ILE A 144 -10.91 -8.79 -9.91
CA ILE A 144 -10.02 -9.42 -8.92
C ILE A 144 -10.23 -8.80 -7.53
N PRO A 145 -9.90 -9.53 -6.45
CA PRO A 145 -9.86 -8.96 -5.11
C PRO A 145 -8.83 -7.83 -4.99
N VAL A 146 -9.16 -6.81 -4.22
CA VAL A 146 -8.30 -5.65 -3.94
C VAL A 146 -8.44 -5.28 -2.46
N ILE A 147 -7.31 -5.06 -1.81
CA ILE A 147 -7.25 -4.50 -0.46
C ILE A 147 -7.03 -3.00 -0.57
N PHE A 148 -7.87 -2.22 0.08
CA PHE A 148 -7.66 -0.79 0.25
C PHE A 148 -7.11 -0.52 1.64
N TYR A 149 -6.16 0.41 1.75
CA TYR A 149 -5.57 0.81 3.02
C TYR A 149 -5.59 2.31 3.20
N ARG A 150 -5.65 2.74 4.46
CA ARG A 150 -5.43 4.12 4.90
C ARG A 150 -4.47 4.13 6.07
N VAL A 151 -3.47 5.00 6.01
CA VAL A 151 -2.57 5.30 7.12
C VAL A 151 -3.15 6.47 7.90
N VAL A 152 -3.47 6.24 9.17
CA VAL A 152 -4.24 7.17 9.99
C VAL A 152 -3.40 7.62 11.19
N CYS A 153 -3.30 8.93 11.41
CA CYS A 153 -2.62 9.50 12.57
C CYS A 153 -3.55 9.52 13.80
N LEU A 154 -3.13 8.88 14.89
CA LEU A 154 -3.90 8.75 16.13
C LEU A 154 -3.75 9.96 17.06
N ASP A 155 -2.65 10.69 16.96
CA ASP A 155 -2.34 11.83 17.84
C ASP A 155 -3.07 13.11 17.44
N ARG A 156 -3.74 13.12 16.28
CA ARG A 156 -4.42 14.29 15.73
C ARG A 156 -5.94 14.16 15.86
N PRO A 157 -6.64 15.20 16.37
CA PRO A 157 -8.09 15.22 16.41
C PRO A 157 -8.70 14.90 15.04
N GLY A 158 -9.72 14.03 15.02
CA GLY A 158 -10.39 13.62 13.79
C GLY A 158 -9.69 12.51 13.00
N PHE A 159 -8.57 11.96 13.49
CA PHE A 159 -7.86 10.81 12.90
C PHE A 159 -7.60 10.98 11.39
N PRO A 160 -6.84 12.02 10.99
CA PRO A 160 -6.62 12.32 9.58
C PRO A 160 -5.90 11.17 8.87
N THR A 161 -6.29 10.95 7.62
CA THR A 161 -5.59 10.02 6.72
C THR A 161 -4.38 10.73 6.12
N GLU A 162 -3.19 10.16 6.29
CA GLU A 162 -1.93 10.70 5.75
C GLU A 162 -1.55 10.07 4.40
N ALA A 163 -1.98 8.84 4.18
CA ALA A 163 -1.82 8.15 2.91
C ALA A 163 -2.92 7.12 2.72
N GLU A 164 -3.27 6.85 1.48
CA GLU A 164 -4.19 5.79 1.10
C GLU A 164 -3.76 5.15 -0.21
N GLY A 165 -4.23 3.93 -0.44
CA GLY A 165 -3.92 3.21 -1.67
C GLY A 165 -4.63 1.87 -1.77
N GLU A 166 -4.38 1.23 -2.89
CA GLU A 166 -4.91 -0.09 -3.21
C GLU A 166 -3.77 -1.08 -3.47
N VAL A 167 -3.94 -2.31 -2.97
CA VAL A 167 -3.07 -3.45 -3.20
C VAL A 167 -3.90 -4.49 -3.94
N LEU A 168 -3.58 -4.68 -5.22
CA LEU A 168 -4.26 -5.65 -6.06
C LEU A 168 -3.80 -7.06 -5.67
N LEU A 169 -4.68 -8.05 -5.83
CA LEU A 169 -4.28 -9.44 -5.76
C LEU A 169 -3.24 -9.74 -6.85
N ASP A 170 -2.08 -10.20 -6.44
CA ASP A 170 -1.07 -10.77 -7.32
C ASP A 170 -1.48 -12.19 -7.73
N VAL A 171 -1.53 -12.42 -9.04
CA VAL A 171 -1.98 -13.66 -9.69
C VAL A 171 -0.83 -14.39 -10.41
N SER A 172 0.41 -13.99 -10.11
CA SER A 172 1.64 -14.58 -10.64
C SER A 172 1.80 -16.06 -10.30
#